data_AF-A0A0G2JPT4-F1
#
_entry.id   AF-A0A0G2JPT4-F1
#
_cell.length_a   1.000
_cell.length_b   1.000
_cell.length_c   1.000
_cell.angle_alpha   90.00
_cell.angle_beta   90.00
_cell.angle_gamma   90.00
#
_symmetry.space_group_name_H-M   'P 1'
#
loop_
_entity.id
_entity.type
_entity.pdbx_description
1 polymer ?
#
loop_
_entity_poly.entity_id
_entity_poly.type
_entity_poly.pdbx_seq_one_letter_code
_entity_poly.pdbx_strand_id
1 'polypeptide(L)'
;MSRTFEVLTRETVSISIRASLQQTQAVPLLMAHQYLRGSVETQVTIATAILAGVYALIIFEIVHRTLAAMLGSLAALAALAVIGDRPSLTHVVEWIDFETLALLFGMMILVAIFSETGFFDYCAVKAYRLSR
;
A
#
# COMPACT_ATOMS: atom_id res chain seq x y z
N MET A 1 53.35 7.96 1.84
CA MET A 1 53.35 9.43 1.77
C MET A 1 51.91 9.90 1.53
N SER A 2 51.12 10.06 2.58
CA SER A 2 49.69 10.42 2.50
C SER A 2 49.51 11.94 2.54
N ARG A 3 48.91 12.53 1.50
CA ARG A 3 48.52 13.93 1.48
C ARG A 3 47.02 14.02 1.68
N THR A 4 46.61 14.63 2.79
CA THR A 4 45.20 14.92 3.11
C THR A 4 44.86 16.27 2.50
N PHE A 5 43.83 16.32 1.67
CA PHE A 5 43.33 17.58 1.12
C PHE A 5 41.91 17.78 1.66
N GLU A 6 41.74 18.74 2.56
CA GLU A 6 40.44 19.17 3.06
C GLU A 6 39.94 20.32 2.18
N VAL A 7 38.76 20.14 1.57
CA VAL A 7 38.04 21.22 0.90
C VAL A 7 36.80 21.52 1.73
N LEU A 8 36.81 22.68 2.37
CA LEU A 8 35.69 23.20 3.16
C LEU A 8 34.64 23.79 2.22
N THR A 9 33.59 23.03 1.92
CA THR A 9 32.38 23.55 1.28
C THR A 9 31.24 23.57 2.29
N ARG A 10 30.49 24.67 2.25
CA ARG A 10 29.47 25.12 3.19
C ARG A 10 28.20 24.26 3.11
N GLU A 11 28.27 23.04 3.63
CA GLU A 11 27.18 22.21 4.16
C GLU A 11 27.83 20.89 4.62
N THR A 12 27.55 20.46 5.84
CA THR A 12 28.28 19.43 6.58
C THR A 12 28.17 18.03 5.95
N VAL A 13 28.94 17.77 4.88
CA VAL A 13 29.11 16.43 4.31
C VAL A 13 30.62 16.20 4.12
N SER A 14 31.24 15.56 5.11
CA SER A 14 32.66 15.19 5.05
C SER A 14 32.84 13.94 4.18
N ILE A 15 33.16 14.13 2.91
CA ILE A 15 33.49 13.03 2.00
C ILE A 15 34.99 12.71 2.13
N SER A 16 35.35 11.69 2.90
CA SER A 16 36.74 11.22 2.99
C SER A 16 37.02 10.19 1.89
N ILE A 17 37.60 10.62 0.77
CA ILE A 17 38.00 9.72 -0.32
C ILE A 17 39.39 9.13 0.00
N ARG A 18 39.42 7.89 0.49
CA ARG A 18 40.67 7.09 0.54
C ARG A 18 40.87 6.41 -0.82
N ALA A 19 41.70 6.99 -1.67
CA ALA A 19 42.16 6.33 -2.89
C ALA A 19 43.24 5.29 -2.53
N SER A 20 42.83 4.02 -2.38
CA SER A 20 43.76 2.88 -2.34
C SER A 20 43.92 2.35 -3.77
N LEU A 21 45.05 2.68 -4.41
CA LEU A 21 45.40 2.26 -5.77
C LEU A 21 45.80 0.77 -5.82
N GLN A 22 44.90 -0.14 -5.41
CA GLN A 22 45.22 -1.57 -5.46
C GLN A 22 44.06 -2.53 -5.74
N GLN A 23 42.85 -2.08 -6.06
CA GLN A 23 41.78 -3.02 -6.45
C GLN A 23 40.86 -2.45 -7.53
N THR A 24 40.92 -3.06 -8.70
CA THR A 24 40.04 -2.88 -9.86
C THR A 24 38.61 -3.35 -9.53
N GLN A 25 37.84 -2.55 -8.80
CA GLN A 25 36.40 -2.71 -8.68
C GLN A 25 35.75 -1.33 -8.81
N ALA A 26 35.11 -1.09 -9.96
CA ALA A 26 34.33 0.11 -10.21
C ALA A 26 33.21 0.17 -9.17
N VAL A 27 33.20 1.26 -8.40
CA VAL A 27 32.27 1.51 -7.30
C VAL A 27 30.91 1.93 -7.87
N PRO A 28 29.83 1.13 -7.73
CA PRO A 28 28.51 1.44 -8.30
C PRO A 28 27.68 2.33 -7.36
N LEU A 29 28.30 3.32 -6.70
CA LEU A 29 27.62 4.16 -5.69
C LEU A 29 26.82 5.32 -6.29
N LEU A 30 27.08 5.69 -7.54
CA LEU A 30 26.36 6.79 -8.20
C LEU A 30 25.01 6.38 -8.81
N MET A 31 24.79 5.09 -9.08
CA MET A 31 23.50 4.61 -9.65
C MET A 31 22.42 4.34 -8.59
N ALA A 32 22.81 4.09 -7.34
CA ALA A 32 21.86 3.87 -6.24
C ALA A 32 21.21 5.17 -5.73
N HIS A 33 21.76 6.34 -6.05
CA HIS A 33 21.30 7.63 -5.52
C HIS A 33 20.28 8.35 -6.42
N GLN A 34 20.14 7.90 -7.67
CA GLN A 34 19.46 8.64 -8.73
C GLN A 34 18.13 8.01 -9.15
N TYR A 35 17.62 7.05 -8.38
CA TYR A 35 16.22 6.66 -8.43
C TYR A 35 15.43 7.64 -7.56
N LEU A 36 15.11 8.78 -8.18
CA LEU A 36 14.47 9.96 -7.60
C LEU A 36 13.42 9.58 -6.57
N ARG A 37 13.73 9.84 -5.29
CA ARG A 37 12.74 10.05 -4.23
C ARG A 37 11.77 11.11 -4.75
N GLY A 38 10.65 10.69 -5.34
CA GLY A 38 9.51 11.57 -5.48
C GLY A 38 9.26 12.15 -4.10
N SER A 39 9.20 13.48 -3.99
CA SER A 39 9.07 14.14 -2.69
C SER A 39 7.95 13.46 -1.90
N VAL A 40 8.14 13.22 -0.60
CA VAL A 40 7.15 12.52 0.23
C VAL A 40 5.77 13.18 0.08
N GLU A 41 5.75 14.51 -0.08
CA GLU A 41 4.55 15.29 -0.36
C GLU A 41 3.83 14.87 -1.65
N THR A 42 4.56 14.64 -2.74
CA THR A 42 3.98 14.16 -4.00
C THR A 42 3.38 12.76 -3.84
N GLN A 43 4.07 11.86 -3.13
CA GLN A 43 3.56 10.49 -2.91
C GLN A 43 2.28 10.50 -2.08
N VAL A 44 2.26 11.28 -1.00
CA VAL A 44 1.07 11.45 -0.15
C VAL A 44 -0.08 12.06 -0.95
N THR A 45 0.19 13.08 -1.76
CA THR A 45 -0.83 13.74 -2.58
C THR A 45 -1.46 12.75 -3.58
N ILE A 46 -0.65 11.93 -4.26
CA ILE A 46 -1.14 10.90 -5.18
C ILE A 46 -1.98 9.86 -4.44
N ALA A 47 -1.50 9.36 -3.29
CA ALA A 47 -2.24 8.38 -2.48
C ALA A 47 -3.59 8.94 -2.01
N THR A 48 -3.62 10.18 -1.53
CA THR A 48 -4.86 10.86 -1.14
C THR A 48 -5.81 11.04 -2.32
N ALA A 49 -5.31 11.43 -3.49
CA ALA A 49 -6.13 11.58 -4.69
C ALA A 49 -6.75 10.25 -5.15
N ILE A 50 -5.97 9.16 -5.14
CA ILE A 50 -6.47 7.81 -5.47
C ILE A 50 -7.55 7.39 -4.47
N LEU A 51 -7.30 7.53 -3.17
CA LEU A 51 -8.24 7.15 -2.12
C LEU A 51 -9.56 7.93 -2.23
N ALA A 52 -9.47 9.25 -2.38
CA ALA A 52 -10.64 10.11 -2.54
C ALA A 52 -11.42 9.75 -3.81
N GLY A 53 -10.73 9.48 -4.93
CA GLY A 53 -11.35 9.06 -6.18
C GLY A 53 -12.10 7.72 -6.05
N VAL A 54 -11.49 6.72 -5.41
CA VAL A 54 -12.12 5.41 -5.17
C VAL A 54 -13.35 5.56 -4.27
N TYR A 55 -13.26 6.33 -3.20
CA TYR A 55 -14.42 6.59 -2.33
C TYR A 55 -15.52 7.37 -3.04
N ALA A 56 -15.20 8.35 -3.87
CA ALA A 56 -16.19 9.02 -4.71
C ALA A 56 -16.89 8.00 -5.64
N LEU A 57 -16.14 7.13 -6.33
CA LEU A 57 -16.71 6.10 -7.21
C LEU A 57 -17.65 5.15 -6.46
N ILE A 58 -17.31 4.75 -5.23
CA ILE A 58 -18.14 3.86 -4.40
C ILE A 58 -19.38 4.58 -3.87
N ILE A 59 -19.23 5.80 -3.33
CA ILE A 59 -20.33 6.56 -2.71
C ILE A 59 -21.37 6.99 -3.75
N PHE A 60 -20.92 7.44 -4.93
CA PHE A 60 -21.82 7.85 -6.02
C PHE A 60 -22.33 6.66 -6.85
N GLU A 61 -21.94 5.42 -6.50
CA GLU A 61 -22.31 4.18 -7.19
C GLU A 61 -22.14 4.23 -8.73
N ILE A 62 -21.17 5.01 -9.21
CA ILE A 62 -20.93 5.21 -10.65
C ILE A 62 -20.52 3.90 -11.32
N VAL A 63 -19.77 3.07 -10.59
CA VAL A 63 -19.34 1.73 -10.99
C VAL A 63 -19.57 0.75 -9.83
N HIS A 64 -19.57 -0.56 -10.12
CA HIS A 64 -19.66 -1.57 -9.08
C HIS A 64 -18.53 -1.42 -8.05
N ARG A 65 -18.86 -1.53 -6.76
CA ARG A 65 -17.91 -1.45 -5.63
C ARG A 65 -16.64 -2.31 -5.81
N THR A 66 -16.78 -3.49 -6.40
CA THR A 66 -15.67 -4.41 -6.69
C THR A 66 -14.76 -3.86 -7.78
N LEU A 67 -15.33 -3.34 -8.86
CA LEU A 67 -14.61 -2.72 -9.97
C LEU A 67 -13.87 -1.46 -9.47
N ALA A 68 -14.54 -0.60 -8.70
CA ALA A 68 -13.92 0.59 -8.09
C ALA A 68 -12.69 0.21 -7.24
N ALA A 69 -12.82 -0.81 -6.39
CA ALA A 69 -11.72 -1.30 -5.56
C ALA A 69 -10.57 -1.87 -6.40
N MET A 70 -10.86 -2.64 -7.45
CA MET A 70 -9.84 -3.18 -8.35
C MET A 70 -9.08 -2.07 -9.11
N LEU A 71 -9.80 -1.07 -9.63
CA LEU A 71 -9.17 0.09 -10.27
C LEU A 71 -8.32 0.89 -9.29
N GLY A 72 -8.80 1.10 -8.07
CA GLY A 72 -8.05 1.76 -7.01
C GLY A 72 -6.73 1.04 -6.67
N SER A 73 -6.79 -0.28 -6.49
CA SER A 73 -5.62 -1.13 -6.25
C SER A 73 -4.63 -1.07 -7.42
N LEU A 74 -5.12 -1.19 -8.66
CA LEU A 74 -4.30 -1.09 -9.86
C LEU A 74 -3.65 0.30 -9.99
N ALA A 75 -4.40 1.38 -9.75
CA ALA A 75 -3.89 2.74 -9.80
C ALA A 75 -2.82 2.97 -8.73
N ALA A 76 -3.01 2.45 -7.51
CA ALA A 76 -2.02 2.53 -6.44
C ALA A 76 -0.73 1.77 -6.80
N LEU A 77 -0.84 0.53 -7.29
CA LEU A 77 0.31 -0.25 -7.73
C LEU A 77 1.03 0.38 -8.93
N ALA A 78 0.29 0.95 -9.87
CA ALA A 78 0.85 1.66 -11.01
C ALA A 78 1.60 2.93 -10.55
N ALA A 79 1.04 3.69 -9.60
CA ALA A 79 1.70 4.86 -9.03
C ALA A 79 3.02 4.48 -8.33
N LEU A 80 3.02 3.40 -7.53
CA LEU A 80 4.23 2.87 -6.91
C LEU A 80 5.27 2.45 -7.95
N ALA A 81 4.84 1.75 -9.00
CA ALA A 81 5.73 1.33 -10.09
C ALA A 81 6.35 2.51 -10.87
N VAL A 82 5.63 3.62 -11.04
CA VAL A 82 6.14 4.84 -11.69
C VAL A 82 7.16 5.57 -10.82
N ILE A 83 6.96 5.57 -9.49
CA ILE A 83 7.93 6.10 -8.51
C ILE A 83 9.14 5.13 -8.36
N GLY A 84 8.99 3.91 -8.90
CA GLY A 84 9.93 2.79 -8.98
C GLY A 84 10.26 2.12 -7.67
N ASP A 85 9.36 2.28 -6.70
CA ASP A 85 9.20 1.31 -5.62
C ASP A 85 8.26 0.21 -6.11
N ARG A 86 8.78 -0.69 -6.95
CA ARG A 86 7.99 -1.79 -7.53
C ARG A 86 7.96 -2.98 -6.55
N PRO A 87 6.88 -3.19 -5.78
CA PRO A 87 6.81 -4.31 -4.86
C PRO A 87 6.76 -5.64 -5.61
N SER A 88 7.35 -6.68 -5.01
CA SER A 88 7.17 -8.05 -5.47
C SER A 88 5.74 -8.54 -5.18
N LEU A 89 5.26 -9.54 -5.92
CA LEU A 89 3.92 -10.10 -5.68
C LEU A 89 3.76 -10.63 -4.25
N THR A 90 4.81 -11.23 -3.68
CA THR A 90 4.80 -11.71 -2.29
C THR A 90 4.53 -10.56 -1.31
N HIS A 91 5.19 -9.42 -1.52
CA HIS A 91 5.02 -8.25 -0.66
C HIS A 91 3.63 -7.60 -0.81
N VAL A 92 3.04 -7.63 -2.02
CA VAL A 92 1.66 -7.15 -2.23
C VAL A 92 0.65 -8.06 -1.52
N VAL A 93 0.89 -9.38 -1.52
CA VAL A 93 0.01 -10.33 -0.81
C VAL A 93 0.09 -10.15 0.70
N GLU A 94 1.25 -9.75 1.24
CA GLU A 94 1.39 -9.41 2.67
C GLU A 94 0.54 -8.20 3.10
N TRP A 95 0.18 -7.31 2.18
CA TRP A 95 -0.75 -6.20 2.48
C TRP A 95 -2.22 -6.64 2.59
N ILE A 96 -2.54 -7.88 2.20
CA ILE A 96 -3.89 -8.41 2.28
C ILE A 96 -4.15 -8.90 3.70
N ASP A 97 -5.15 -8.30 4.37
CA ASP A 97 -5.63 -8.76 5.67
C ASP A 97 -6.55 -9.98 5.52
N PHE A 98 -5.96 -11.17 5.60
CA PHE A 98 -6.69 -12.43 5.52
C PHE A 98 -7.58 -12.71 6.72
N GLU A 99 -7.25 -12.17 7.91
CA GLU A 99 -8.07 -12.35 9.11
C GLU A 99 -9.43 -11.69 8.91
N THR A 100 -9.42 -10.42 8.51
CA THR A 100 -10.66 -9.68 8.23
C THR A 100 -11.44 -10.30 7.06
N LEU A 101 -10.77 -10.69 5.97
CA LEU A 101 -11.44 -11.34 4.84
C LEU A 101 -12.10 -12.66 5.23
N ALA A 102 -11.41 -13.50 6.01
CA ALA A 102 -11.95 -14.77 6.48
C ALA A 102 -13.14 -14.56 7.43
N LEU A 103 -13.07 -13.57 8.32
CA LEU A 103 -14.16 -13.22 9.23
C LEU A 103 -15.41 -12.72 8.49
N LEU A 104 -15.24 -11.78 7.54
CA LEU A 104 -16.35 -11.27 6.73
C LEU A 104 -16.96 -12.38 5.87
N PHE A 105 -16.14 -13.21 5.25
CA PHE A 105 -16.59 -14.36 4.47
C PHE A 105 -17.38 -15.36 5.34
N GLY A 106 -16.87 -15.71 6.52
CA GLY A 106 -17.55 -16.58 7.47
C GLY A 106 -18.89 -16.00 7.93
N MET A 107 -18.95 -14.70 8.21
CA MET A 107 -20.20 -14.02 8.56
C MET A 107 -21.22 -14.08 7.43
N MET A 108 -20.80 -13.87 6.18
CA MET A 108 -21.69 -13.98 5.02
C MET A 108 -22.25 -15.40 4.86
N ILE A 109 -21.43 -16.44 5.03
CA ILE A 109 -21.88 -17.84 4.97
C ILE A 109 -22.88 -18.15 6.09
N LEU A 110 -22.54 -17.81 7.33
CA LEU A 110 -23.40 -18.09 8.49
C LEU A 110 -24.76 -17.41 8.33
N VAL A 111 -24.77 -16.13 7.93
CA VAL A 111 -26.00 -15.38 7.66
C VAL A 111 -26.82 -16.04 6.54
N ALA A 112 -26.18 -16.51 5.47
CA ALA A 112 -26.87 -17.20 4.38
C ALA A 112 -27.57 -18.48 4.87
N ILE A 113 -26.88 -19.33 5.63
CA ILE A 113 -27.44 -20.58 6.17
C ILE A 113 -28.59 -20.30 7.16
N PHE A 114 -28.42 -19.31 8.05
CA PHE A 114 -29.48 -18.93 8.99
C PHE A 114 -30.70 -18.32 8.29
N SER A 115 -30.50 -17.64 7.17
CA SER A 115 -31.59 -17.12 6.35
C SER A 115 -32.35 -18.25 5.65
N GLU A 116 -31.67 -19.27 5.11
CA GLU A 116 -32.35 -20.40 4.45
C GLU A 116 -33.09 -21.31 5.43
N THR A 117 -32.57 -21.48 6.64
CA THR A 117 -33.20 -22.32 7.68
C THR A 117 -34.40 -21.65 8.38
N GLY A 118 -34.69 -20.37 8.10
CA GLY A 118 -35.75 -19.62 8.78
C GLY A 118 -35.45 -19.29 10.24
N PHE A 119 -34.18 -19.38 10.64
CA PHE A 119 -33.75 -19.08 12.02
C PHE A 119 -34.07 -17.64 12.40
N PHE A 120 -33.79 -16.69 11.50
CA PHE A 120 -34.09 -15.28 11.74
C PHE A 120 -35.59 -15.00 11.87
N ASP A 121 -36.44 -15.68 11.09
CA ASP A 121 -37.90 -15.52 11.17
C ASP A 121 -38.46 -16.07 12.49
N TYR A 122 -37.98 -17.24 12.93
CA TYR A 122 -38.34 -17.80 14.24
C TYR A 122 -37.96 -16.85 15.38
N CYS A 123 -36.73 -16.31 15.34
CA CYS A 123 -36.26 -15.34 16.32
C CYS A 123 -37.10 -14.06 16.31
N ALA A 124 -37.47 -13.54 15.14
CA ALA A 124 -38.32 -12.35 15.01
C ALA A 124 -39.70 -12.54 15.67
N VAL A 125 -40.37 -13.66 15.38
CA VAL A 125 -41.68 -13.98 15.99
C VAL A 125 -41.55 -14.17 17.50
N LYS A 126 -40.50 -14.86 17.96
CA LYS A 126 -40.28 -15.10 19.39
C LYS A 126 -39.98 -13.81 20.14
N ALA A 127 -39.16 -12.93 19.59
CA ALA A 127 -38.85 -11.62 20.16
C ALA A 127 -40.12 -10.75 20.24
N TYR A 128 -40.93 -10.72 19.17
CA TYR A 128 -42.20 -10.01 19.16
C TYR A 128 -43.15 -10.50 20.28
N ARG A 129 -43.27 -11.82 20.43
CA ARG A 129 -44.08 -12.44 21.50
C ARG A 129 -43.56 -12.14 22.90
N LEU A 130 -42.26 -11.92 23.07
CA LEU A 130 -41.66 -11.58 24.36
C LEU A 130 -41.79 -10.07 24.70
N SER A 131 -41.87 -9.23 23.66
CA SER A 131 -41.99 -7.77 23.80
C SER A 131 -43.40 -7.27 24.11
N ARG A 132 -44.39 -8.15 24.02
CA ARG A 132 -45.80 -7.88 24.36
C ARG A 132 -46.17 -8.55 25.67
#